data_AF-A0A2E4PME0-F1
#
_entry.id   AF-A0A2E4PME0-F1
#
_cell.length_a   1.000
_cell.length_b   1.000
_cell.length_c   1.000
_cell.angle_alpha   90.00
_cell.angle_beta   90.00
_cell.angle_gamma   90.00
#
_symmetry.space_group_name_H-M   'P 1'
#
loop_
_entity.id
_entity.type
_entity.pdbx_description
1 polymer ?
#
loop_
_entity_poly.entity_id
_entity_poly.type
_entity_poly.pdbx_seq_one_letter_code
_entity_poly.pdbx_strand_id
1 'polypeptide(L)'
;DQIPAHQEDLMMIRGILRMDDLRDDFAVVVAGYDEPMQVFIDSNPGLRSRFNRYFHFDHFSPDELFAIFEIYCKKSDFILTEEAKEKLKDTFELLFEKRDDSFGNARVIRNVFEKVIQKQANRIVMLKRISKKALRTITEEDIPEPMETVAQVFYKKQEE
;
A
#
# COMPACT_ATOMS: atom_id res chain seq x y z
N ASP A 1 -20.32 7.57 -4.10
CA ASP A 1 -20.74 8.56 -3.08
C ASP A 1 -19.71 9.68 -2.99
N GLN A 2 -19.78 10.66 -3.89
CA GLN A 2 -19.02 11.90 -3.76
C GLN A 2 -19.85 12.90 -2.97
N ILE A 3 -19.27 13.44 -1.91
CA ILE A 3 -19.83 14.55 -1.15
C ILE A 3 -19.76 15.79 -2.06
N PRO A 4 -20.84 16.56 -2.25
CA PRO A 4 -20.80 17.77 -3.07
C PRO A 4 -19.74 18.75 -2.52
N ALA A 5 -19.00 19.44 -3.38
CA ALA A 5 -17.91 20.37 -2.99
C ALA A 5 -18.32 21.38 -1.88
N HIS A 6 -19.55 21.89 -1.91
CA HIS A 6 -20.08 22.79 -0.87
C HIS A 6 -20.23 22.11 0.51
N GLN A 7 -20.47 20.81 0.57
CA GLN A 7 -20.48 20.04 1.82
C GLN A 7 -19.06 19.78 2.35
N GLU A 8 -18.06 19.62 1.48
CA GLU A 8 -16.65 19.45 1.89
C GLU A 8 -16.14 20.72 2.58
N ASP A 9 -16.40 21.89 2.00
CA ASP A 9 -16.07 23.18 2.59
C ASP A 9 -16.74 23.38 3.96
N LEU A 10 -18.03 23.02 4.07
CA LEU A 10 -18.76 23.07 5.34
C LEU A 10 -18.20 22.10 6.39
N MET A 11 -17.75 20.92 5.97
CA MET A 11 -17.16 19.93 6.85
C MET A 11 -15.79 20.38 7.36
N MET A 12 -14.98 21.01 6.49
CA MET A 12 -13.72 21.66 6.87
C MET A 12 -13.92 22.80 7.86
N ILE A 13 -14.83 23.74 7.55
CA ILE A 13 -15.09 24.89 8.42
C ILE A 13 -15.59 24.43 9.79
N ARG A 14 -16.48 23.43 9.84
CA ARG A 14 -16.93 22.83 11.11
C ARG A 14 -15.81 22.11 11.85
N GLY A 15 -14.89 21.46 11.13
CA GLY A 15 -13.70 20.84 11.70
C GLY A 15 -12.81 21.86 12.37
N ILE A 16 -12.51 22.97 11.70
CA ILE A 16 -11.72 24.10 12.21
C ILE A 16 -12.36 24.69 13.48
N LEU A 17 -13.68 24.92 13.48
CA LEU A 17 -14.40 25.44 14.64
C LEU A 17 -14.27 24.49 15.85
N ARG A 18 -14.46 23.18 15.62
CA ARG A 18 -14.32 22.18 16.69
C ARG A 18 -12.90 22.02 17.22
N MET A 19 -11.88 22.22 16.39
CA MET A 19 -10.48 22.22 16.85
C MET A 19 -10.22 23.32 17.88
N ASP A 20 -10.93 24.44 17.80
CA ASP A 20 -10.80 25.52 18.78
C ASP A 20 -11.66 25.31 20.02
N ASP A 21 -12.88 24.79 19.83
CA ASP A 21 -13.88 24.60 20.89
C ASP A 21 -13.57 23.38 21.79
N LEU A 22 -12.89 22.36 21.27
CA LEU A 22 -12.68 21.05 21.92
C LEU A 22 -11.20 20.63 21.96
N ARG A 23 -10.29 21.56 22.26
CA ARG A 23 -8.83 21.34 22.18
C ARG A 23 -8.29 20.13 22.96
N ASP A 24 -8.93 19.78 24.09
CA ASP A 24 -8.47 18.69 24.95
C ASP A 24 -9.11 17.33 24.62
N ASP A 25 -10.22 17.32 23.88
CA ASP A 25 -11.04 16.13 23.62
C ASP A 25 -11.19 15.79 22.12
N PHE A 26 -10.60 16.59 21.23
CA PHE A 26 -10.78 16.44 19.79
C PHE A 26 -9.47 16.59 19.01
N ALA A 27 -9.15 15.57 18.22
CA ALA A 27 -8.01 15.58 17.30
C ALA A 27 -8.49 15.44 15.86
N VAL A 28 -7.88 16.20 14.96
CA VAL A 28 -8.10 16.10 13.51
C VAL A 28 -6.82 15.59 12.86
N VAL A 29 -6.95 14.50 12.10
CA VAL A 29 -5.87 13.98 11.25
C VAL A 29 -6.31 14.09 9.80
N VAL A 30 -5.52 14.79 9.00
CA VAL A 30 -5.67 14.89 7.55
C VAL A 30 -4.52 14.13 6.90
N ALA A 31 -4.79 13.47 5.79
CA ALA A 31 -3.80 12.68 5.05
C ALA A 31 -4.04 12.83 3.55
N GLY A 32 -2.94 12.94 2.81
CA GLY A 32 -2.94 13.12 1.36
C GLY A 32 -1.51 13.21 0.85
N TYR A 33 -1.35 13.37 -0.47
CA TYR A 33 -0.04 13.58 -1.08
C TYR A 33 0.51 14.97 -0.76
N ASP A 34 1.84 15.10 -0.70
CA ASP A 34 2.52 16.30 -0.23
C ASP A 34 2.06 17.58 -0.94
N GLU A 35 2.04 17.59 -2.28
CA GLU A 35 1.64 18.78 -3.06
C GLU A 35 0.17 19.21 -2.82
N PRO A 36 -0.85 18.33 -2.99
CA PRO A 36 -2.23 18.66 -2.64
C PRO A 36 -2.40 19.07 -1.17
N MET A 37 -1.67 18.43 -0.25
CA MET A 37 -1.73 18.77 1.17
C MET A 37 -1.17 20.15 1.46
N GLN A 38 -0.10 20.56 0.78
CA GLN A 38 0.46 21.90 0.92
C GLN A 38 -0.53 22.95 0.42
N VAL A 39 -1.16 22.71 -0.75
CA VAL A 39 -2.22 23.59 -1.29
C VAL A 39 -3.41 23.67 -0.33
N PHE A 40 -3.82 22.54 0.24
CA PHE A 40 -4.91 22.48 1.21
C PHE A 40 -4.60 23.32 2.47
N ILE A 41 -3.42 23.15 3.06
CA ILE A 41 -3.00 23.92 4.25
C ILE A 41 -2.92 25.42 3.95
N ASP A 42 -2.55 25.78 2.72
CA ASP A 42 -2.36 27.17 2.30
C ASP A 42 -3.63 27.85 1.79
N SER A 43 -4.69 27.08 1.57
CA SER A 43 -5.99 27.60 1.16
C SER A 43 -6.61 28.56 2.17
N ASN A 44 -6.28 28.45 3.46
CA ASN A 44 -6.78 29.32 4.52
C ASN A 44 -5.76 29.49 5.66
N PRO A 45 -5.39 30.73 6.05
CA PRO A 45 -4.48 30.98 7.18
C PRO A 45 -4.91 30.32 8.51
N GLY A 46 -6.20 30.10 8.70
CA GLY A 46 -6.77 29.40 9.85
C GLY A 46 -6.39 27.92 9.92
N LEU A 47 -6.17 27.26 8.77
CA LEU A 47 -5.69 25.87 8.71
C LEU A 47 -4.20 25.82 9.06
N ARG A 48 -3.39 26.66 8.42
CA ARG A 48 -1.94 26.75 8.66
C ARG A 48 -1.59 27.01 10.12
N SER A 49 -2.39 27.80 10.83
CA SER A 49 -2.18 28.07 12.27
C SER A 49 -2.57 26.90 13.19
N ARG A 50 -3.46 26.00 12.74
CA ARG A 50 -3.97 24.88 13.54
C ARG A 50 -3.25 23.56 13.28
N PHE A 51 -2.76 23.35 12.06
CA PHE A 51 -1.88 22.22 11.72
C PHE A 51 -0.42 22.62 11.98
N ASN A 52 0.08 22.27 13.16
CA ASN A 52 1.45 22.57 13.60
C ASN A 52 2.35 21.31 13.70
N ARG A 53 1.82 20.14 13.34
CA ARG A 53 2.54 18.86 13.30
C ARG A 53 2.36 18.22 11.94
N TYR A 54 3.48 17.95 11.28
CA TYR A 54 3.54 17.35 9.96
C TYR A 54 4.31 16.04 10.05
N PHE A 55 3.75 15.00 9.48
CA PHE A 55 4.37 13.68 9.38
C PHE A 55 4.46 13.34 7.90
N HIS A 56 5.69 13.29 7.38
CA HIS A 56 5.95 12.81 6.03
C HIS A 56 6.22 11.31 6.09
N PHE A 57 5.60 10.58 5.17
CA PHE A 57 5.73 9.13 5.07
C PHE A 57 6.37 8.80 3.73
N ASP A 58 7.66 8.48 3.77
CA ASP A 58 8.38 8.04 2.58
C ASP A 58 7.87 6.67 2.10
N HIS A 59 8.13 6.38 0.83
CA HIS A 59 7.91 5.03 0.30
C HIS A 59 8.79 4.02 1.02
N PHE A 60 8.22 2.85 1.31
CA PHE A 60 8.97 1.75 1.89
C PHE A 60 10.08 1.31 0.93
N SER A 61 11.27 1.08 1.49
CA SER A 61 12.39 0.46 0.78
C SER A 61 12.05 -0.97 0.33
N PRO A 62 12.80 -1.54 -0.62
CA PRO A 62 12.59 -2.93 -1.06
C PRO A 62 12.58 -3.95 0.10
N ASP A 63 13.45 -3.76 1.10
CA ASP A 63 13.51 -4.63 2.29
C ASP A 63 12.26 -4.49 3.17
N GLU A 64 11.72 -3.27 3.31
CA GLU A 64 10.48 -3.04 4.06
C GLU A 64 9.26 -3.58 3.31
N LEU A 65 9.22 -3.45 1.98
CA LEU A 65 8.21 -4.09 1.14
C LEU A 65 8.25 -5.61 1.29
N PHE A 66 9.45 -6.20 1.30
CA PHE A 66 9.64 -7.62 1.56
C PHE A 66 9.16 -8.03 2.96
N ALA A 67 9.49 -7.25 4.00
CA ALA A 67 9.02 -7.51 5.36
C ALA A 67 7.48 -7.46 5.46
N ILE A 68 6.82 -6.54 4.75
CA ILE A 68 5.35 -6.51 4.66
C ILE A 68 4.81 -7.79 4.01
N PHE A 69 5.46 -8.27 2.95
CA PHE A 69 5.08 -9.52 2.29
C PHE A 69 5.22 -10.72 3.25
N GLU A 70 6.31 -10.79 4.00
CA GLU A 70 6.54 -11.83 5.01
C GLU A 70 5.48 -11.81 6.13
N ILE A 71 4.97 -10.63 6.51
CA ILE A 71 3.84 -10.52 7.45
C ILE A 71 2.60 -11.20 6.87
N TYR A 72 2.29 -11.03 5.58
CA TYR A 72 1.16 -11.70 4.94
C TYR A 72 1.36 -13.22 4.87
N CYS A 73 2.57 -13.68 4.52
CA CYS A 73 2.91 -15.10 4.55
C CYS A 73 2.72 -15.70 5.94
N LYS A 74 3.27 -15.05 6.98
CA LYS A 74 3.18 -15.52 8.37
C LYS A 74 1.74 -15.57 8.87
N LYS A 75 0.93 -14.55 8.58
CA LYS A 75 -0.49 -14.51 8.95
C LYS A 75 -1.32 -15.61 8.28
N SER A 76 -0.87 -16.07 7.10
CA SER A 76 -1.57 -17.07 6.29
C SER A 76 -0.89 -18.43 6.33
N ASP A 77 0.04 -18.65 7.27
CA ASP A 77 0.77 -19.90 7.47
C ASP A 77 1.63 -20.38 6.27
N PHE A 78 2.00 -19.49 5.36
CA PHE A 78 2.89 -19.79 4.24
C PHE A 78 4.38 -19.66 4.59
N ILE A 79 5.20 -20.48 3.94
CA ILE A 79 6.65 -20.43 3.96
C ILE A 79 7.18 -20.24 2.53
N LEU A 80 8.22 -19.42 2.38
CA LEU A 80 8.88 -19.16 1.09
C LEU A 80 10.12 -20.04 0.96
N THR A 81 10.37 -20.58 -0.24
CA THR A 81 11.71 -21.10 -0.58
C THR A 81 12.69 -19.96 -0.82
N GLU A 82 14.00 -20.22 -0.75
CA GLU A 82 15.01 -19.17 -0.93
C GLU A 82 14.93 -18.56 -2.34
N GLU A 83 14.69 -19.37 -3.36
CA GLU A 83 14.53 -18.92 -4.75
C GLU A 83 13.28 -18.01 -4.91
N ALA A 84 12.20 -18.32 -4.18
CA ALA A 84 11.02 -17.45 -4.15
C ALA A 84 11.32 -16.10 -3.48
N LYS A 85 12.15 -16.09 -2.43
CA LYS A 85 12.56 -14.86 -1.76
C LYS A 85 13.43 -14.00 -2.67
N GLU A 86 14.41 -14.59 -3.35
CA GLU A 86 15.27 -13.90 -4.31
C GLU A 86 14.44 -13.22 -5.41
N LYS A 87 13.54 -13.97 -6.06
CA LYS A 87 12.68 -13.41 -7.11
C LYS A 87 11.72 -12.32 -6.62
N LEU A 88 11.24 -12.42 -5.38
CA LEU A 88 10.44 -11.36 -4.75
C LEU A 88 11.26 -10.10 -4.49
N LYS A 89 12.53 -10.23 -4.06
CA LYS A 89 13.43 -9.08 -3.89
C LYS A 89 13.65 -8.35 -5.21
N ASP A 90 13.96 -9.08 -6.28
CA ASP A 90 14.10 -8.48 -7.63
C ASP A 90 12.83 -7.73 -8.05
N THR A 91 11.66 -8.31 -7.75
CA THR A 91 10.37 -7.68 -8.03
C THR A 91 10.17 -6.40 -7.22
N PHE A 92 10.51 -6.39 -5.93
CA PHE A 92 10.33 -5.24 -5.06
C PHE A 92 11.36 -4.13 -5.31
N GLU A 93 12.58 -4.48 -5.69
CA GLU A 93 13.59 -3.53 -6.18
C GLU A 93 13.08 -2.83 -7.44
N LEU A 94 12.60 -3.58 -8.43
CA LEU A 94 12.10 -3.00 -9.67
C LEU A 94 10.83 -2.15 -9.46
N LEU A 95 9.93 -2.57 -8.57
CA LEU A 95 8.77 -1.75 -8.18
C LEU A 95 9.20 -0.45 -7.51
N PHE A 96 10.20 -0.51 -6.63
CA PHE A 96 10.73 0.67 -5.96
C PHE A 96 11.41 1.61 -6.96
N GLU A 97 12.22 1.11 -7.90
CA GLU A 97 12.85 1.94 -8.93
C GLU A 97 11.86 2.64 -9.85
N LYS A 98 10.74 1.98 -10.17
CA LYS A 98 9.70 2.51 -11.08
C LYS A 98 8.60 3.30 -10.37
N ARG A 99 8.65 3.41 -9.04
CA ARG A 99 7.63 4.08 -8.24
C ARG A 99 7.52 5.56 -8.63
N ASP A 100 6.31 6.07 -8.47
CA ASP A 100 6.01 7.49 -8.46
C ASP A 100 5.41 7.88 -7.09
N ASP A 101 5.13 9.17 -6.89
CA ASP A 101 4.66 9.71 -5.60
C ASP A 101 3.34 9.11 -5.11
N SER A 102 2.60 8.44 -6.00
CA SER A 102 1.34 7.77 -5.68
C SER A 102 1.46 6.24 -5.63
N PHE A 103 2.68 5.72 -5.45
CA PHE A 103 2.91 4.30 -5.25
C PHE A 103 2.23 3.80 -3.97
N GLY A 104 1.31 2.85 -4.14
CA GLY A 104 0.42 2.36 -3.09
C GLY A 104 1.07 1.54 -1.96
N ASN A 105 2.41 1.40 -1.94
CA ASN A 105 3.18 0.78 -0.85
C ASN A 105 2.56 -0.58 -0.42
N ALA A 106 2.12 -0.71 0.84
CA ALA A 106 1.55 -1.93 1.40
C ALA A 106 0.33 -2.47 0.62
N ARG A 107 -0.42 -1.61 -0.08
CA ARG A 107 -1.53 -2.04 -0.96
C ARG A 107 -1.01 -2.82 -2.16
N VAL A 108 0.10 -2.38 -2.76
CA VAL A 108 0.75 -3.10 -3.87
C VAL A 108 1.22 -4.47 -3.38
N ILE A 109 1.85 -4.53 -2.21
CA ILE A 109 2.34 -5.80 -1.63
C ILE A 109 1.20 -6.78 -1.33
N ARG A 110 0.05 -6.29 -0.86
CA ARG A 110 -1.16 -7.13 -0.72
C ARG A 110 -1.56 -7.73 -2.06
N ASN A 111 -1.64 -6.92 -3.12
CA ASN A 111 -2.05 -7.39 -4.44
C ASN A 111 -1.06 -8.43 -5.01
N VAL A 112 0.24 -8.20 -4.81
CA VAL A 112 1.28 -9.18 -5.20
C VAL A 112 1.11 -10.48 -4.42
N PHE A 113 0.88 -10.41 -3.10
CA PHE A 113 0.62 -11.59 -2.27
C PHE A 113 -0.60 -12.38 -2.77
N GLU A 114 -1.73 -11.72 -3.03
CA GLU A 114 -2.92 -12.37 -3.56
C GLU A 114 -2.65 -13.07 -4.91
N LYS A 115 -1.83 -12.46 -5.77
CA LYS A 115 -1.43 -13.06 -7.05
C LYS A 115 -0.55 -14.29 -6.87
N VAL A 116 0.39 -14.25 -5.92
CA VAL A 116 1.24 -15.38 -5.57
C VAL A 116 0.40 -16.55 -5.04
N ILE A 117 -0.57 -16.28 -4.16
CA ILE A 117 -1.48 -17.32 -3.65
C ILE A 117 -2.32 -17.93 -4.79
N GLN A 118 -2.79 -17.11 -5.73
CA GLN A 118 -3.49 -17.61 -6.91
C GLN A 118 -2.62 -18.56 -7.74
N LYS A 119 -1.35 -18.20 -8.00
CA LYS A 119 -0.41 -19.05 -8.74
C LYS A 119 -0.10 -20.35 -7.98
N GLN A 120 0.12 -20.25 -6.67
CA GLN A 120 0.34 -21.43 -5.82
C GLN A 120 -0.84 -22.39 -5.87
N ALA A 121 -2.07 -21.89 -5.75
CA ALA A 121 -3.27 -22.72 -5.85
C ALA A 121 -3.34 -23.46 -7.20
N ASN A 122 -3.06 -22.76 -8.30
CA ASN A 122 -3.03 -23.35 -9.64
C ASN A 122 -1.94 -24.45 -9.75
N ARG A 123 -0.75 -24.21 -9.19
CA ARG A 123 0.33 -25.21 -9.16
C ARG A 123 -0.07 -26.44 -8.36
N ILE A 124 -0.67 -26.26 -7.18
CA ILE A 124 -1.12 -27.36 -6.31
C ILE A 124 -2.13 -28.26 -7.01
N VAL A 125 -3.08 -27.70 -7.76
CA VAL A 125 -4.09 -28.47 -8.51
C VAL A 125 -3.44 -29.42 -9.54
N MET A 126 -2.29 -29.05 -10.09
CA MET A 126 -1.55 -29.86 -11.06
C MET A 126 -0.68 -30.96 -10.42
N LEU A 127 -0.52 -30.98 -9.09
CA LEU A 127 0.32 -31.96 -8.41
C LEU A 127 -0.36 -33.33 -8.33
N LYS A 128 0.35 -34.37 -8.77
CA LYS A 128 -0.11 -35.78 -8.65
C LYS A 128 -0.24 -36.26 -7.20
N ARG A 129 0.54 -35.68 -6.27
CA ARG A 129 0.51 -35.99 -4.84
C ARG A 129 0.66 -34.70 -4.04
N ILE A 130 -0.33 -34.41 -3.21
CA ILE A 130 -0.35 -33.22 -2.37
C ILE A 130 0.13 -33.60 -0.96
N SER A 131 1.11 -32.86 -0.45
CA SER A 131 1.57 -32.97 0.94
C SER A 131 1.16 -31.72 1.72
N LYS A 132 1.01 -31.84 3.05
CA LYS A 132 0.78 -30.69 3.93
C LYS A 132 1.87 -29.62 3.79
N LYS A 133 3.12 -30.04 3.53
CA LYS A 133 4.24 -29.13 3.27
C LYS A 133 4.01 -28.34 1.98
N ALA A 134 3.65 -29.02 0.88
CA ALA A 134 3.39 -28.38 -0.40
C ALA A 134 2.29 -27.32 -0.31
N LEU A 135 1.21 -27.60 0.43
CA LEU A 135 0.11 -26.64 0.64
C LEU A 135 0.54 -25.34 1.32
N ARG A 136 1.64 -25.37 2.08
CA ARG A 136 2.15 -24.21 2.82
C ARG A 136 3.38 -23.58 2.16
N THR A 137 3.97 -24.22 1.16
CA THR A 137 5.21 -23.74 0.53
C THR A 137 4.92 -22.98 -0.75
N ILE A 138 5.31 -21.71 -0.76
CA ILE A 138 5.39 -20.86 -1.95
C ILE A 138 6.79 -21.05 -2.55
N THR A 139 6.84 -21.44 -3.81
CA THR A 139 8.06 -21.67 -4.59
C THR A 139 8.27 -20.56 -5.62
N GLU A 140 9.44 -20.51 -6.24
CA GLU A 140 9.75 -19.53 -7.30
C GLU A 140 8.70 -19.51 -8.44
N GLU A 141 8.18 -20.68 -8.83
CA GLU A 141 7.12 -20.81 -9.86
C GLU A 141 5.82 -20.05 -9.52
N ASP A 142 5.58 -19.79 -8.24
CA ASP A 142 4.40 -19.07 -7.76
C ASP A 142 4.59 -17.55 -7.85
N ILE A 143 5.83 -17.09 -8.02
CA ILE A 143 6.17 -15.67 -8.10
C ILE A 143 6.05 -15.22 -9.56
N PRO A 144 5.19 -14.24 -9.88
CA PRO A 144 5.15 -13.68 -11.22
C PRO A 144 6.46 -13.04 -11.64
N GLU A 145 6.63 -12.90 -12.96
CA GLU A 145 7.85 -12.27 -13.46
C GLU A 145 7.92 -10.82 -12.96
N PRO A 146 9.10 -10.34 -12.53
CA PRO A 146 9.26 -8.98 -12.00
C PRO A 146 8.69 -7.91 -12.94
N MET A 147 9.03 -8.01 -14.22
CA MET A 147 8.58 -7.04 -15.24
C MET A 147 7.06 -7.11 -15.48
N GLU A 148 6.47 -8.30 -15.44
CA GLU A 148 5.01 -8.49 -15.56
C GLU A 148 4.28 -7.86 -14.37
N THR A 149 4.82 -8.06 -13.17
CA THR A 149 4.27 -7.50 -11.93
C THR A 149 4.28 -5.98 -11.97
N VAL A 150 5.41 -5.39 -12.33
CA VAL A 150 5.59 -3.93 -12.47
C VAL A 150 4.63 -3.38 -13.52
N ALA A 151 4.54 -4.01 -14.69
CA ALA A 151 3.59 -3.61 -15.72
C ALA A 151 2.15 -3.60 -15.16
N GLN A 152 1.70 -4.66 -14.49
CA GLN A 152 0.35 -4.73 -13.94
C GLN A 152 0.06 -3.64 -12.89
N VAL A 153 1.05 -3.30 -12.06
CA VAL A 153 0.91 -2.27 -11.03
C VAL A 153 0.77 -0.87 -11.66
N PHE A 154 1.60 -0.54 -12.65
CA PHE A 154 1.62 0.80 -13.23
C PHE A 154 0.66 1.00 -14.42
N TYR A 155 0.27 -0.05 -15.15
CA TYR A 155 -0.77 0.05 -16.20
C TYR A 155 -2.17 0.23 -15.62
N LYS A 156 -2.53 -0.48 -14.54
CA LYS A 156 -3.84 -0.31 -13.88
C LYS A 156 -4.07 1.12 -13.38
N LYS A 157 -2.98 1.82 -13.04
CA LYS A 157 -3.02 3.20 -12.58
C LYS A 157 -3.36 4.22 -13.69
N GLN A 158 -3.23 3.86 -14.96
CA GLN A 158 -3.61 4.76 -16.07
C GLN A 158 -5.11 4.69 -16.40
N GLU A 159 -5.84 3.72 -15.86
CA GLU A 159 -7.28 3.54 -16.08
C GLU A 159 -8.16 4.04 -14.91
N GLU A 160 -7.54 4.40 -13.77
CA GLU A 160 -8.19 4.98 -12.58
C GLU A 160 -8.02 6.51 -12.54
#